data_AF-A0A8T3RRW5-F1
#
_entry.id   AF-A0A8T3RRW5-F1
#
_cell.length_a   1.000
_cell.length_b   1.000
_cell.length_c   1.000
_cell.angle_alpha   90.00
_cell.angle_beta   90.00
_cell.angle_gamma   90.00
#
_symmetry.space_group_name_H-M   'P 1'
#
loop_
_entity.id
_entity.type
_entity.pdbx_description
1 polymer ?
#
loop_
_entity_poly.entity_id
_entity_poly.type
_entity_poly.pdbx_seq_one_letter_code
_entity_poly.pdbx_strand_id
1 'polypeptide(L)'
;SVASHGTVLRSAFSDAVDPCEVGAWWCEYWAHSADRALDYRKAHPQLAVIDLHFADLCADPITTARRLYEQLDMVLSPVAENAMRGFLAEYPKGRYGEHHYDLAQFGLETQSIGKRFARYCEAFDLCRPE
;
A
#
# COMPACT_ATOMS: atom_id res chain seq x y z
N SER A 1 -5.78 -8.50 -3.14
CA SER A 1 -5.19 -7.72 -4.25
C SER A 1 -6.25 -6.77 -4.76
N VAL A 2 -5.88 -5.54 -5.13
CA VAL A 2 -6.81 -4.50 -5.61
C VAL A 2 -7.51 -4.92 -6.91
N ALA A 3 -6.79 -5.59 -7.82
CA ALA A 3 -7.37 -6.11 -9.06
C ALA A 3 -8.46 -7.16 -8.77
N SER A 4 -8.17 -8.14 -7.91
CA SER A 4 -9.14 -9.17 -7.49
C SER A 4 -10.39 -8.56 -6.82
N HIS A 5 -10.20 -7.62 -5.89
CA HIS A 5 -11.33 -6.95 -5.23
C HIS A 5 -12.16 -6.14 -6.25
N GLY A 6 -11.50 -5.43 -7.16
CA GLY A 6 -12.15 -4.68 -8.24
C GLY A 6 -12.94 -5.57 -9.18
N THR A 7 -12.42 -6.75 -9.54
CA THR A 7 -13.15 -7.74 -10.35
C THR A 7 -14.41 -8.22 -9.64
N VAL A 8 -14.29 -8.65 -8.38
CA VAL A 8 -15.46 -9.13 -7.59
C VAL A 8 -16.55 -8.07 -7.48
N LEU A 9 -16.17 -6.81 -7.21
CA LEU A 9 -17.15 -5.72 -7.12
C LEU A 9 -17.84 -5.45 -8.47
N ARG A 10 -17.10 -5.48 -9.58
CA ARG A 10 -17.67 -5.28 -10.93
C ARG A 10 -18.57 -6.45 -11.34
N SER A 11 -18.23 -7.68 -10.95
CA SER A 11 -19.02 -8.88 -11.24
C SER A 11 -20.39 -8.87 -10.55
N ALA A 12 -20.57 -8.09 -9.48
CA ALA A 12 -21.90 -7.91 -8.88
C ALA A 12 -22.88 -7.12 -9.78
N PHE A 13 -22.38 -6.42 -10.79
CA PHE A 13 -23.17 -5.54 -11.68
C PHE A 13 -23.04 -5.87 -13.17
N SER A 14 -22.17 -6.82 -13.54
CA SER A 14 -21.95 -7.23 -14.93
C SER A 14 -21.38 -8.64 -15.00
N ASP A 15 -21.91 -9.45 -15.93
CA ASP A 15 -21.33 -10.77 -16.26
C ASP A 15 -20.15 -10.66 -17.24
N ALA A 16 -19.95 -9.49 -17.85
CA ALA A 16 -18.88 -9.22 -18.82
C ALA A 16 -17.73 -8.45 -18.16
N VAL A 17 -17.06 -9.09 -17.19
CA VAL A 17 -15.88 -8.52 -16.52
C VAL A 17 -14.65 -9.31 -16.94
N ASP A 18 -13.73 -8.67 -17.67
CA ASP A 18 -12.42 -9.24 -17.99
C ASP A 18 -11.41 -8.92 -16.87
N PRO A 19 -10.92 -9.91 -16.11
CA PRO A 19 -9.92 -9.70 -15.07
C PRO A 19 -8.62 -9.10 -15.60
N CYS A 20 -8.23 -9.36 -16.85
CA CYS A 20 -7.03 -8.80 -17.46
C CYS A 20 -7.17 -7.30 -17.68
N GLU A 21 -8.31 -6.87 -18.23
CA GLU A 21 -8.63 -5.45 -18.39
C GLU A 21 -8.67 -4.73 -17.03
N VAL A 22 -9.32 -5.35 -16.03
CA VAL A 22 -9.37 -4.82 -14.66
C VAL A 22 -7.96 -4.69 -14.06
N GLY A 23 -7.12 -5.70 -14.24
CA GLY A 23 -5.72 -5.71 -13.79
C GLY A 23 -4.90 -4.58 -14.40
N ALA A 24 -4.91 -4.47 -15.73
CA ALA A 24 -4.19 -3.43 -16.47
C ALA A 24 -4.66 -2.03 -16.05
N TRP A 25 -5.98 -1.83 -15.94
CA TRP A 25 -6.56 -0.56 -15.52
C TRP A 25 -6.11 -0.15 -14.12
N TRP A 26 -6.15 -1.07 -13.14
CA TRP A 26 -5.69 -0.78 -11.78
C TRP A 26 -4.18 -0.51 -11.72
N CYS A 27 -3.38 -1.27 -12.46
CA CYS A 27 -1.93 -1.06 -12.53
C CYS A 27 -1.62 0.35 -13.02
N GLU A 28 -2.23 0.78 -14.13
CA GLU A 28 -2.00 2.11 -14.69
C GLU A 28 -2.56 3.21 -13.80
N TYR A 29 -3.76 3.03 -13.23
CA TYR A 29 -4.36 4.00 -12.32
C TYR A 29 -3.46 4.29 -11.12
N TRP A 30 -2.94 3.25 -10.46
CA TRP A 30 -2.09 3.43 -9.28
C TRP A 30 -0.72 4.00 -9.63
N ALA A 31 -0.12 3.56 -10.72
CA ALA A 31 1.17 4.06 -11.14
C ALA A 31 1.08 5.54 -11.56
N HIS A 32 0.03 5.93 -12.29
CA HIS A 32 -0.23 7.32 -12.62
C HIS A 32 -0.50 8.17 -11.37
N SER A 33 -1.25 7.64 -10.40
CA SER A 33 -1.51 8.34 -9.14
C SER A 33 -0.23 8.55 -8.33
N ALA A 34 0.66 7.56 -8.30
CA ALA A 34 1.96 7.64 -7.66
C ALA A 34 2.85 8.71 -8.33
N ASP A 35 2.92 8.71 -9.67
CA ASP A 35 3.64 9.73 -10.43
C ASP A 35 3.14 11.14 -10.11
N ARG A 36 1.81 11.34 -10.12
CA ARG A 36 1.19 12.61 -9.79
C ARG A 36 1.49 13.06 -8.36
N ALA A 37 1.50 12.14 -7.40
CA ALA A 37 1.83 12.46 -6.02
C ALA A 37 3.29 12.93 -5.89
N LEU A 38 4.22 12.26 -6.58
CA LEU A 38 5.63 12.68 -6.63
C LEU A 38 5.80 14.06 -7.28
N ASP A 39 5.13 14.29 -8.42
CA ASP A 39 5.16 15.58 -9.11
C ASP A 39 4.59 16.71 -8.26
N TYR A 40 3.47 16.45 -7.57
CA TYR A 40 2.86 17.40 -6.67
C TYR A 40 3.80 17.78 -5.52
N ARG A 41 4.44 16.79 -4.88
CA ARG A 41 5.42 17.02 -3.81
C ARG A 41 6.62 17.81 -4.29
N LYS A 42 7.15 17.49 -5.47
CA LYS A 42 8.26 18.22 -6.08
C LYS A 42 7.89 19.69 -6.36
N ALA A 43 6.66 19.96 -6.78
CA ALA A 43 6.17 21.32 -7.02
C ALA A 43 5.83 22.10 -5.74
N HIS A 44 5.64 21.42 -4.60
CA HIS A 44 5.25 22.02 -3.33
C HIS A 44 6.22 21.60 -2.20
N PRO A 45 7.49 22.03 -2.23
CA PRO A 45 8.50 21.62 -1.24
C PRO A 45 8.16 22.07 0.20
N GLN A 46 7.26 23.02 0.37
CA GLN A 46 6.74 23.47 1.66
C GLN A 46 5.71 22.50 2.29
N LEU A 47 5.21 21.52 1.53
CA LEU A 47 4.24 20.56 2.04
C LEU A 47 4.95 19.60 3.01
N ALA A 48 4.55 19.64 4.27
CA ALA A 48 4.98 18.65 5.24
C ALA A 48 4.32 17.31 4.92
N VAL A 49 5.13 16.30 4.59
CA VAL A 49 4.69 14.93 4.34
C VAL A 49 5.56 13.98 5.15
N ILE A 50 4.93 13.02 5.81
CA ILE A 50 5.60 11.92 6.50
C ILE A 50 5.40 10.66 5.69
N ASP A 51 6.49 10.03 5.30
CA ASP A 51 6.49 8.75 4.60
C ASP A 51 6.63 7.60 5.61
N LEU A 52 5.66 6.69 5.61
CA LEU A 52 5.60 5.55 6.50
C LEU A 52 5.61 4.27 5.68
N HIS A 53 6.69 3.50 5.79
CA HIS A 53 6.84 2.25 5.07
C HIS A 53 5.93 1.18 5.66
N PHE A 54 5.10 0.57 4.81
CA PHE A 54 4.19 -0.49 5.25
C PHE A 54 4.92 -1.68 5.88
N ALA A 55 6.15 -1.96 5.44
CA ALA A 55 7.01 -3.01 6.00
C ALA A 55 7.38 -2.74 7.47
N ASP A 56 7.71 -1.49 7.82
CA ASP A 56 8.06 -1.10 9.19
C ASP A 56 6.84 -1.20 10.11
N LEU A 57 5.69 -0.67 9.66
CA LEU A 57 4.43 -0.81 10.37
C LEU A 57 4.08 -2.29 10.58
N CYS A 58 4.42 -3.12 9.60
CA CYS A 58 4.21 -4.54 9.70
C CYS A 58 5.15 -5.23 10.70
N ALA A 59 6.42 -4.87 10.72
CA ALA A 59 7.42 -5.49 11.58
C ALA A 59 7.21 -5.11 13.06
N ASP A 60 6.96 -3.84 13.33
CA ASP A 60 6.71 -3.33 14.68
C ASP A 60 5.74 -2.13 14.64
N PRO A 61 4.42 -2.38 14.76
CA PRO A 61 3.42 -1.33 14.68
C PRO A 61 3.54 -0.28 15.78
N ILE A 62 3.93 -0.67 17.00
CA ILE A 62 3.98 0.25 18.14
C ILE A 62 5.21 1.16 18.04
N THR A 63 6.37 0.61 17.69
CA THR A 63 7.57 1.43 17.47
C THR A 63 7.36 2.37 16.29
N THR A 64 6.72 1.91 15.21
CA THR A 64 6.37 2.76 14.06
C THR A 64 5.41 3.88 14.45
N ALA A 65 4.38 3.59 15.25
CA ALA A 65 3.45 4.60 15.75
C ALA A 65 4.15 5.66 16.61
N ARG A 66 5.08 5.27 17.50
CA ARG A 66 5.85 6.23 18.31
C ARG A 66 6.66 7.20 17.44
N ARG A 67 7.38 6.67 16.45
CA ARG A 67 8.16 7.49 15.51
C ARG A 67 7.27 8.48 14.75
N LEU A 68 6.09 8.03 14.32
CA LEU A 68 5.12 8.90 13.65
C LEU A 68 4.64 10.04 14.58
N TYR A 69 4.33 9.72 15.84
CA TYR A 69 3.93 10.74 16.83
C TYR A 69 5.06 11.76 17.07
N GLU A 70 6.31 11.29 17.19
CA GLU A 70 7.49 12.17 17.33
C GLU A 70 7.65 13.10 16.11
N GLN A 71 7.51 12.58 14.89
CA GLN A 71 7.58 13.40 13.66
C GLN A 71 6.45 14.43 13.55
N LEU A 72 5.29 14.16 14.17
CA LEU A 72 4.15 15.06 14.24
C LEU A 72 4.23 16.05 15.41
N ASP A 73 5.29 16.00 16.23
CA ASP A 73 5.41 16.75 17.49
C ASP A 73 4.21 16.51 18.43
N MET A 74 3.75 15.25 18.48
CA MET A 74 2.62 14.79 19.29
C MET A 74 3.09 13.82 20.37
N VAL A 75 2.51 13.93 21.56
CA VAL A 75 2.77 12.98 22.64
C VAL A 75 1.88 11.74 22.47
N LEU A 76 2.49 10.56 22.32
CA LEU A 76 1.76 9.29 22.41
C LEU A 76 1.47 8.99 23.89
N SER A 77 0.20 9.13 24.29
CA SER A 77 -0.18 8.86 25.67
C SER A 77 -0.09 7.36 26.00
N PRO A 78 0.17 6.99 27.27
CA PRO A 78 0.14 5.59 27.70
C PRO A 78 -1.21 4.91 27.44
N VAL A 79 -2.31 5.66 27.52
CA VAL A 79 -3.66 5.15 27.25
C VAL A 79 -3.81 4.77 25.77
N ALA A 80 -3.36 5.63 24.85
CA ALA A 80 -3.42 5.35 23.42
C ALA A 80 -2.53 4.16 23.04
N GLU A 81 -1.30 4.11 23.57
CA GLU A 81 -0.41 2.98 23.30
C GLU A 81 -1.01 1.65 23.80
N ASN A 82 -1.57 1.64 25.02
CA ASN A 82 -2.22 0.45 25.57
C ASN A 82 -3.42 0.00 24.73
N ALA A 83 -4.21 0.94 24.21
CA ALA A 83 -5.32 0.61 23.31
C ALA A 83 -4.81 -0.02 21.99
N MET A 84 -3.74 0.52 21.40
CA MET A 84 -3.11 -0.06 20.21
C MET A 84 -2.60 -1.48 20.48
N ARG A 85 -1.93 -1.70 21.62
CA ARG A 85 -1.46 -3.03 22.03
C ARG A 85 -2.60 -4.01 22.22
N GLY A 86 -3.69 -3.58 22.85
CA GLY A 86 -4.90 -4.38 23.02
C GLY A 86 -5.49 -4.82 21.68
N PHE A 87 -5.62 -3.89 20.72
CA PHE A 87 -6.08 -4.19 19.37
C PHE A 87 -5.17 -5.21 18.67
N LEU A 88 -3.85 -5.04 18.72
CA LEU A 88 -2.90 -5.96 18.10
C LEU A 88 -2.96 -7.37 18.72
N ALA A 89 -3.24 -7.47 20.02
CA ALA A 89 -3.41 -8.76 20.70
C ALA A 89 -4.71 -9.46 20.30
N GLU A 90 -5.79 -8.71 20.05
CA GLU A 90 -7.09 -9.25 19.62
C GLU A 90 -7.10 -9.65 18.13
N TYR A 91 -6.35 -8.93 17.29
CA TYR A 91 -6.26 -9.13 15.84
C TYR A 91 -4.83 -9.44 15.41
N PRO A 92 -4.27 -10.60 15.80
CA PRO A 92 -2.94 -10.98 15.37
C PRO A 92 -2.88 -11.13 13.84
N LYS A 93 -1.73 -10.74 13.28
CA LYS A 93 -1.45 -10.87 11.85
C LYS A 93 -1.62 -12.32 11.39
N GLY A 94 -2.19 -12.51 10.20
CA GLY A 94 -2.42 -13.84 9.63
C GLY A 94 -3.72 -14.52 10.07
N ARG A 95 -4.55 -13.89 10.91
CA ARG A 95 -5.86 -14.44 11.33
C ARG A 95 -6.79 -14.82 10.17
N TYR A 96 -6.61 -14.23 8.98
CA TYR A 96 -7.43 -14.47 7.79
C TYR A 96 -6.70 -15.18 6.64
N GLY A 97 -5.55 -15.81 6.90
CA GLY A 97 -4.78 -16.55 5.90
C GLY A 97 -4.02 -15.66 4.90
N GLU A 98 -3.11 -16.28 4.15
CA GLU A 98 -2.42 -15.62 3.03
C GLU A 98 -3.23 -15.82 1.75
N HIS A 99 -3.72 -14.73 1.17
CA HIS A 99 -4.30 -14.78 -0.16
C HIS A 99 -3.16 -14.80 -1.19
N HIS A 100 -2.86 -15.98 -1.74
CA HIS A 100 -1.99 -16.09 -2.91
C HIS A 100 -2.73 -15.57 -4.14
N TYR A 101 -2.38 -14.36 -4.56
CA TYR A 101 -2.86 -13.79 -5.83
C TYR A 101 -1.84 -14.10 -6.91
N ASP A 102 -2.28 -14.77 -7.98
CA ASP A 102 -1.47 -14.94 -9.17
C ASP A 102 -1.66 -13.72 -10.09
N LEU A 103 -0.57 -13.01 -10.38
CA LEU A 103 -0.58 -11.85 -11.28
C LEU A 103 -1.02 -12.24 -12.70
N ALA A 104 -0.75 -13.48 -13.13
CA ALA A 104 -1.11 -13.97 -14.45
C ALA A 104 -2.63 -14.03 -14.65
N GLN A 105 -3.42 -14.24 -13.58
CA GLN A 105 -4.89 -14.20 -13.63
C GLN A 105 -5.45 -12.82 -14.03
N PHE A 106 -4.63 -11.77 -13.92
CA PHE A 106 -4.98 -10.40 -14.25
C PHE A 106 -4.17 -9.87 -15.44
N GLY A 107 -3.49 -10.76 -16.19
CA GLY A 107 -2.65 -10.37 -17.34
C GLY A 107 -1.44 -9.50 -16.95
N LEU A 108 -1.00 -9.58 -15.69
CA LEU A 108 0.09 -8.77 -15.17
C LEU A 108 1.36 -9.60 -15.01
N GLU A 109 2.52 -8.96 -15.23
CA GLU A 109 3.83 -9.56 -15.06
C GLU A 109 4.65 -8.74 -14.06
N THR A 110 5.41 -9.40 -13.19
CA THR A 110 6.24 -8.73 -12.18
C THR A 110 7.20 -7.73 -12.80
N GLN A 111 7.80 -8.07 -13.95
CA GLN A 111 8.75 -7.19 -14.63
C GLN A 111 8.08 -5.94 -15.21
N SER A 112 6.89 -6.06 -15.81
CA SER A 112 6.17 -4.92 -16.39
C SER A 112 5.66 -3.98 -15.30
N ILE A 113 5.14 -4.53 -14.19
CA ILE A 113 4.80 -3.75 -12.99
C ILE A 113 6.05 -3.06 -12.44
N GLY A 114 7.16 -3.79 -12.27
CA GLY A 114 8.41 -3.23 -11.77
C GLY A 114 8.89 -2.02 -12.59
N LYS A 115 8.89 -2.14 -13.92
CA LYS A 115 9.20 -1.03 -14.83
C LYS A 115 8.23 0.14 -14.66
N ARG A 116 6.92 -0.13 -14.55
CA ARG A 116 5.90 0.92 -14.45
C ARG A 116 5.96 1.70 -13.13
N PHE A 117 6.39 1.06 -12.04
CA PHE A 117 6.53 1.68 -10.71
C PHE A 117 7.97 2.08 -10.36
N ALA A 118 8.95 1.90 -11.26
CA ALA A 118 10.36 2.14 -11.00
C ALA A 118 10.64 3.51 -10.39
N ARG A 119 10.03 4.57 -10.96
CA ARG A 119 10.16 5.95 -10.46
C ARG A 119 9.72 6.10 -9.00
N TYR A 120 8.61 5.44 -8.62
CA TYR A 120 8.12 5.46 -7.24
C TYR A 120 9.03 4.65 -6.32
N CYS A 121 9.48 3.48 -6.77
CA CYS A 121 10.40 2.65 -6.00
C CYS A 121 11.73 3.35 -5.74
N GLU A 122 12.30 4.00 -6.75
CA GLU A 122 13.52 4.80 -6.65
C GLU A 122 13.36 5.98 -5.69
N ALA A 123 12.21 6.67 -5.72
CA ALA A 123 11.96 7.82 -4.85
C ALA A 123 11.91 7.47 -3.35
N PHE A 124 11.67 6.20 -3.01
CA PHE A 124 11.48 5.72 -1.63
C PHE A 124 12.38 4.54 -1.27
N ASP A 125 13.43 4.27 -2.06
CA ASP A 125 14.35 3.15 -1.85
C ASP A 125 13.64 1.79 -1.65
N LEU A 126 12.49 1.60 -2.31
CA LEU A 126 11.71 0.37 -2.27
C LEU A 126 12.32 -0.63 -3.26
N CYS A 127 13.53 -1.11 -2.97
CA CYS A 127 14.17 -2.13 -3.76
C CYS A 127 13.37 -3.43 -3.64
N ARG A 128 12.91 -3.98 -4.78
CA ARG A 128 12.36 -5.33 -4.81
C ARG A 128 13.54 -6.30 -4.88
N PRO A 129 13.70 -7.25 -3.93
CA PRO A 129 14.55 -8.41 -4.20
C PRO A 129 14.01 -9.14 -5.43
N GLU A 130 14.93 -9.61 -6.27
CA GLU A 130 14.67 -10.39 -7.48
C GLU A 130 13.82 -11.64 -7.21
#